data_AF-A0A1Q8BF49-F1
#
_entry.id   AF-A0A1Q8BF49-F1
#
_cell.length_a   1.000
_cell.length_b   1.000
_cell.length_c   1.000
_cell.angle_alpha   90.00
_cell.angle_beta   90.00
_cell.angle_gamma   90.00
#
_symmetry.space_group_name_H-M   'P 1'
#
loop_
_entity.id
_entity.type
_entity.pdbx_description
1 polymer ?
#
loop_
_entity_poly.entity_id
_entity_poly.type
_entity_poly.pdbx_seq_one_letter_code
_entity_poly.pdbx_strand_id
1 'polypeptide(L)'
;MPQLTSLQVLAALILIRGEGPVGRRLLSQALGINDGVARGLLERLSEKELVRIAENGAILSETGRKRLDSELGLLGVGSIHELGETELVPGKRAVGVHLVGRYVTGLNGIRERDEAVRVGADGAITMALLDGRLVVPPDNKDVRDMSREEDSRLKGLFGPAEKDLLIVGFASDSRLALVGALAAVLSLAR
;
A
#
# COMPACT_ATOMS: atom_id res chain seq x y z
N MET A 1 -21.93 -8.12 13.68
CA MET A 1 -21.11 -7.04 13.08
C MET A 1 -20.37 -7.60 11.87
N PRO A 2 -20.24 -6.84 10.77
CA PRO A 2 -19.47 -7.28 9.61
C PRO A 2 -18.02 -7.61 10.01
N GLN A 3 -17.45 -8.66 9.40
CA GLN A 3 -16.05 -9.03 9.63
C GLN A 3 -15.15 -8.02 8.92
N LEU A 4 -14.25 -7.39 9.67
CA LEU A 4 -13.22 -6.51 9.11
C LEU A 4 -12.12 -7.36 8.48
N THR A 5 -11.70 -7.00 7.28
CA THR A 5 -10.60 -7.70 6.59
C THR A 5 -9.25 -7.20 7.10
N SER A 6 -8.21 -8.04 6.97
CA SER A 6 -6.84 -7.64 7.32
C SER A 6 -6.38 -6.41 6.54
N LEU A 7 -6.82 -6.28 5.27
CA LEU A 7 -6.56 -5.09 4.45
C LEU A 7 -7.15 -3.82 5.07
N GLN A 8 -8.41 -3.85 5.51
CA GLN A 8 -9.07 -2.69 6.11
C GLN A 8 -8.37 -2.25 7.40
N VAL A 9 -7.96 -3.21 8.23
CA VAL A 9 -7.22 -2.92 9.47
C VAL A 9 -5.85 -2.31 9.15
N LEU A 10 -5.08 -2.94 8.27
CA LEU A 10 -3.75 -2.48 7.90
C LEU A 10 -3.78 -1.09 7.26
N ALA A 11 -4.65 -0.88 6.28
CA ALA A 11 -4.79 0.41 5.60
C ALA A 11 -5.22 1.52 6.56
N ALA A 12 -6.16 1.24 7.48
CA ALA A 12 -6.56 2.22 8.49
C ALA A 12 -5.40 2.62 9.41
N LEU A 13 -4.61 1.66 9.91
CA LEU A 13 -3.46 1.96 10.75
C LEU A 13 -2.40 2.79 10.01
N ILE A 14 -2.14 2.49 8.73
CA ILE A 14 -1.19 3.25 7.91
C ILE A 14 -1.69 4.68 7.67
N LEU A 15 -2.98 4.86 7.31
CA LEU A 15 -3.59 6.18 7.14
C LEU A 15 -3.55 7.00 8.44
N ILE A 16 -3.90 6.38 9.58
CA ILE A 16 -3.86 7.04 10.88
C ILE A 16 -2.41 7.42 11.27
N ARG A 17 -1.42 6.61 10.89
CA ARG A 17 0.01 6.94 11.10
C ARG A 17 0.43 8.19 10.32
N GLY A 18 0.03 8.30 9.06
CA GLY A 18 0.47 9.35 8.15
C GLY A 18 -0.32 10.65 8.26
N GLU A 19 -1.63 10.55 8.50
CA GLU A 19 -2.57 11.69 8.41
C GLU A 19 -3.29 11.97 9.75
N GLY A 20 -2.94 11.27 10.82
CA GLY A 20 -3.59 11.43 12.14
C GLY A 20 -3.65 12.89 12.61
N PRO A 21 -4.77 13.35 13.19
CA PRO A 21 -5.97 12.59 13.59
C PRO A 21 -6.90 12.27 12.40
N VAL A 22 -7.38 11.02 12.30
CA VAL A 22 -8.24 10.56 11.21
C VAL A 22 -9.64 10.17 11.71
N GLY A 23 -10.67 10.80 11.16
CA GLY A 23 -12.07 10.54 11.49
C GLY A 23 -12.73 9.43 10.67
N ARG A 24 -13.93 9.02 11.10
CA ARG A 24 -14.76 7.99 10.45
C ARG A 24 -15.01 8.26 8.97
N ARG A 25 -15.31 9.51 8.59
CA ARG A 25 -15.64 9.89 7.22
C ARG A 25 -14.49 9.64 6.26
N LEU A 26 -13.27 9.98 6.67
CA LEU A 26 -12.07 9.73 5.85
C LEU A 26 -11.85 8.23 5.68
N LEU A 27 -11.94 7.44 6.75
CA LEU A 27 -11.81 5.98 6.65
C LEU A 27 -12.89 5.34 5.79
N SER A 28 -14.14 5.81 5.93
CA SER A 28 -15.29 5.38 5.12
C SER A 28 -15.01 5.56 3.62
N GLN A 29 -14.54 6.76 3.24
CA GLN A 29 -14.18 7.09 1.86
C GLN A 29 -12.97 6.31 1.37
N ALA A 30 -11.86 6.33 2.11
CA ALA A 30 -10.59 5.73 1.70
C ALA A 30 -10.68 4.20 1.58
N LEU A 31 -11.45 3.54 2.45
CA LEU A 31 -11.56 2.08 2.49
C LEU A 31 -12.79 1.55 1.71
N GLY A 32 -13.61 2.42 1.12
CA GLY A 32 -14.84 2.02 0.43
C GLY A 32 -15.85 1.31 1.34
N ILE A 33 -15.89 1.66 2.63
CA ILE A 33 -16.77 1.05 3.63
C ILE A 33 -17.84 2.04 4.07
N ASN A 34 -19.01 1.56 4.51
CA ASN A 34 -20.02 2.45 5.06
C ASN A 34 -19.65 2.96 6.47
N ASP A 35 -20.29 4.05 6.90
CA ASP A 35 -20.04 4.71 8.19
C ASP A 35 -20.22 3.80 9.41
N GLY A 36 -21.13 2.82 9.34
CA GLY A 36 -21.33 1.84 10.40
C GLY A 36 -20.12 0.92 10.57
N VAL A 37 -19.54 0.47 9.46
CA VAL A 37 -18.31 -0.33 9.44
C VAL A 37 -17.11 0.51 9.90
N ALA A 38 -17.00 1.76 9.44
CA ALA A 38 -15.92 2.66 9.85
C ALA A 38 -15.98 2.96 11.37
N ARG A 39 -17.18 3.13 11.93
CA ARG A 39 -17.38 3.27 13.38
C ARG A 39 -16.90 2.01 14.11
N GLY A 40 -17.36 0.83 13.70
CA GLY A 40 -16.97 -0.44 14.32
C GLY A 40 -15.46 -0.74 14.20
N LEU A 41 -14.82 -0.30 13.10
CA LEU A 41 -13.36 -0.36 12.95
C LEU A 41 -12.66 0.49 14.00
N LEU A 42 -13.03 1.77 14.14
CA LEU A 42 -12.41 2.64 15.15
C LEU A 42 -12.65 2.16 16.57
N GLU A 43 -13.86 1.69 16.89
CA GLU A 43 -14.19 1.11 18.20
C GLU A 43 -13.27 -0.07 18.50
N ARG A 44 -13.12 -1.02 17.58
CA ARG A 44 -12.24 -2.19 17.75
C ARG A 44 -10.76 -1.82 17.86
N LEU A 45 -10.29 -0.84 17.07
CA LEU A 45 -8.91 -0.36 17.18
C LEU A 45 -8.66 0.28 18.55
N SER A 46 -9.64 1.02 19.08
CA SER A 46 -9.57 1.64 20.40
C SER A 46 -9.64 0.62 21.54
N GLU A 47 -10.55 -0.36 21.45
CA GLU A 47 -10.68 -1.47 22.42
C GLU A 47 -9.39 -2.30 22.52
N LYS A 48 -8.66 -2.43 21.41
CA LYS A 48 -7.35 -3.09 21.35
C LYS A 48 -6.18 -2.17 21.69
N GLU A 49 -6.45 -0.94 22.14
CA GLU A 49 -5.46 0.08 22.49
C GLU A 49 -4.49 0.42 21.34
N LEU A 50 -4.88 0.17 20.08
CA LEU A 50 -4.05 0.48 18.90
C LEU A 50 -4.17 1.96 18.52
N VAL A 51 -5.28 2.59 18.87
CA VAL A 51 -5.50 4.02 18.64
C VAL A 51 -6.07 4.67 19.89
N ARG A 52 -5.79 5.97 20.04
CA ARG A 52 -6.47 6.86 20.98
C ARG A 52 -7.46 7.74 20.20
N ILE A 53 -8.63 7.98 20.77
CA ILE A 53 -9.63 8.88 20.20
C ILE A 53 -9.31 10.31 20.70
N ALA A 54 -9.09 11.22 19.75
CA ALA A 54 -8.98 12.67 19.98
C ALA A 54 -10.22 13.38 19.43
N GLU A 55 -10.35 14.68 19.71
CA GLU A 55 -11.52 15.49 19.30
C GLU A 55 -11.84 15.38 17.80
N ASN A 56 -10.81 15.32 16.95
CA ASN A 56 -10.95 15.30 15.48
C ASN A 56 -10.73 13.92 14.83
N GLY A 57 -10.55 12.86 15.62
CA GLY A 57 -10.37 11.51 15.08
C GLY A 57 -9.41 10.63 15.85
N ALA A 58 -9.08 9.48 15.28
CA ALA A 58 -8.16 8.52 15.85
C ALA A 58 -6.70 8.90 15.55
N ILE A 59 -5.84 8.67 16.52
CA ILE A 59 -4.37 8.79 16.40
C ILE A 59 -3.77 7.47 16.87
N LEU A 60 -2.73 6.98 16.22
CA LEU A 60 -2.04 5.78 16.67
C LEU A 60 -1.54 5.95 18.11
N SER A 61 -1.72 4.92 18.92
CA SER A 61 -1.04 4.79 20.19
C SER A 61 0.40 4.28 19.95
N GLU A 62 1.22 4.30 21.00
CA GLU A 62 2.54 3.66 20.96
C GLU A 62 2.43 2.15 20.71
N THR A 63 1.46 1.48 21.34
CA THR A 63 1.14 0.06 21.11
C THR A 63 0.74 -0.18 19.66
N GLY A 64 -0.10 0.68 19.10
CA GLY A 64 -0.54 0.61 17.70
C GLY A 64 0.60 0.80 16.72
N ARG A 65 1.53 1.73 17.01
CA ARG A 65 2.72 1.96 16.19
C ARG A 65 3.61 0.71 16.15
N LYS A 66 3.96 0.16 17.32
CA LYS A 66 4.76 -1.07 17.42
C LYS A 66 4.10 -2.26 16.73
N ARG A 67 2.78 -2.38 16.87
CA ARG A 67 1.99 -3.44 16.22
C ARG A 67 2.03 -3.30 14.71
N LEU A 68 1.80 -2.09 14.19
CA LEU A 68 1.87 -1.82 12.75
C LEU A 68 3.26 -2.09 12.20
N ASP A 69 4.32 -1.63 12.87
CA ASP A 69 5.69 -1.83 12.43
C ASP A 69 6.06 -3.33 12.41
N SER A 70 5.58 -4.10 13.40
CA SER A 70 5.71 -5.57 13.42
C SER A 70 4.98 -6.24 12.25
N GLU A 71 3.74 -5.85 11.97
CA GLU A 71 2.96 -6.39 10.83
C GLU A 71 3.60 -6.04 9.48
N LEU A 72 4.09 -4.81 9.30
CA LEU A 72 4.83 -4.40 8.10
C LEU A 72 6.11 -5.21 7.93
N GLY A 73 6.86 -5.46 9.02
CA GLY A 73 8.05 -6.31 9.00
C GLY A 73 7.73 -7.75 8.57
N LEU A 74 6.63 -8.33 9.07
CA LEU A 74 6.18 -9.68 8.67
C LEU A 74 5.80 -9.76 7.18
N LEU A 75 5.26 -8.68 6.62
CA LEU A 75 4.98 -8.54 5.18
C LEU A 75 6.24 -8.20 4.37
N GLY A 76 7.37 -7.90 5.02
CA GLY A 76 8.61 -7.48 4.39
C GLY A 76 8.55 -6.07 3.81
N VAL A 77 7.63 -5.22 4.29
CA VAL A 77 7.52 -3.84 3.83
C VAL A 77 8.69 -3.02 4.38
N GLY A 78 9.56 -2.54 3.50
CA GLY A 78 10.69 -1.66 3.84
C GLY A 78 10.25 -0.22 4.00
N SER A 79 9.49 0.29 3.01
CA SER A 79 8.96 1.66 3.02
C SER A 79 7.69 1.79 2.18
N ILE A 80 6.96 2.88 2.43
CA ILE A 80 5.76 3.26 1.69
C ILE A 80 5.88 4.76 1.39
N HIS A 81 5.75 5.13 0.12
CA HIS A 81 5.86 6.53 -0.30
C HIS A 81 4.71 6.91 -1.23
N GLU A 82 4.13 8.09 -0.97
CA GLU A 82 3.28 8.73 -1.97
C GLU A 82 4.16 9.25 -3.11
N LEU A 83 3.82 8.87 -4.34
CA LEU A 83 4.62 9.16 -5.52
C LEU A 83 4.11 10.37 -6.31
N GLY A 84 2.90 10.85 -6.00
CA GLY A 84 2.22 11.85 -6.80
C GLY A 84 1.76 11.26 -8.13
N GLU A 85 1.95 12.00 -9.22
CA GLU A 85 1.81 11.48 -10.58
C GLU A 85 3.10 10.75 -11.01
N THR A 86 2.96 9.73 -11.85
CA THR A 86 4.09 8.93 -12.35
C THR A 86 4.05 8.91 -13.87
N GLU A 87 5.21 8.85 -14.52
CA GLU A 87 5.25 8.71 -15.98
C GLU A 87 4.75 7.34 -16.47
N LEU A 88 4.77 6.33 -15.59
CA LEU A 88 4.26 4.99 -15.90
C LEU A 88 2.73 4.95 -16.00
N VAL A 89 2.06 5.84 -15.25
CA VAL A 89 0.59 5.96 -15.24
C VAL A 89 0.19 7.44 -15.20
N PRO A 90 0.20 8.14 -16.35
CA PRO A 90 -0.14 9.55 -16.43
C PRO A 90 -1.57 9.85 -15.97
N GLY A 91 -1.77 11.01 -15.33
CA GLY A 91 -3.07 11.50 -14.88
C GLY A 91 -3.65 10.82 -13.64
N LYS A 92 -2.86 9.99 -12.93
CA LYS A 92 -3.28 9.26 -11.73
C LYS A 92 -2.38 9.58 -10.54
N ARG A 93 -2.93 9.45 -9.33
CA ARG A 93 -2.17 9.47 -8.09
C ARG A 93 -1.64 8.08 -7.80
N ALA A 94 -0.42 7.99 -7.32
CA ALA A 94 0.25 6.72 -7.07
C ALA A 94 0.89 6.66 -5.68
N VAL A 95 0.95 5.44 -5.15
CA VAL A 95 1.64 5.10 -3.91
C VAL A 95 2.48 3.85 -4.16
N GLY A 96 3.76 3.92 -3.83
CA GLY A 96 4.68 2.81 -3.94
C GLY A 96 4.92 2.14 -2.59
N VAL A 97 4.91 0.81 -2.59
CA VAL A 97 5.25 -0.04 -1.44
C VAL A 97 6.48 -0.88 -1.83
N HIS A 98 7.56 -0.73 -1.07
CA HIS A 98 8.77 -1.52 -1.23
C HIS A 98 8.73 -2.76 -0.35
N LEU A 99 9.01 -3.91 -0.96
CA LEU A 99 9.04 -5.21 -0.31
C LEU A 99 10.44 -5.85 -0.43
N VAL A 100 11.03 -6.17 0.71
CA VAL A 100 12.39 -6.72 0.79
C VAL A 100 12.38 -8.23 0.53
N GLY A 101 13.13 -8.66 -0.48
CA GLY A 101 13.37 -10.07 -0.81
C GLY A 101 12.11 -10.88 -1.13
N ARG A 102 11.07 -10.24 -1.66
CA ARG A 102 9.76 -10.88 -1.93
C ARG A 102 9.57 -11.39 -3.36
N TYR A 103 10.53 -11.17 -4.26
CA TYR A 103 10.44 -11.74 -5.60
C TYR A 103 10.49 -13.27 -5.56
N VAL A 104 9.59 -13.91 -6.31
CA VAL A 104 9.57 -15.36 -6.54
C VAL A 104 9.55 -15.65 -8.04
N THR A 105 10.21 -16.72 -8.45
CA THR A 105 10.22 -17.15 -9.85
C THR A 105 8.79 -17.44 -10.32
N GLY A 106 8.40 -16.88 -11.46
CA GLY A 106 7.06 -17.03 -12.03
C GLY A 106 6.06 -15.96 -11.60
N LEU A 107 6.45 -14.99 -10.77
CA LEU A 107 5.66 -13.79 -10.51
C LEU A 107 5.33 -13.07 -11.84
N ASN A 108 4.07 -12.68 -12.04
CA ASN A 108 3.62 -12.03 -13.27
C ASN A 108 2.84 -10.72 -13.04
N GLY A 109 2.57 -10.33 -11.79
CA GLY A 109 1.90 -9.07 -11.44
C GLY A 109 0.40 -9.00 -11.77
N ILE A 110 -0.18 -10.00 -12.45
CA ILE A 110 -1.58 -9.98 -12.88
C ILE A 110 -2.51 -10.07 -11.67
N ARG A 111 -2.22 -11.01 -10.76
CA ARG A 111 -3.01 -11.19 -9.54
C ARG A 111 -2.95 -9.93 -8.67
N GLU A 112 -1.77 -9.36 -8.50
CA GLU A 112 -1.54 -8.15 -7.72
C GLU A 112 -2.36 -6.98 -8.27
N ARG A 113 -2.35 -6.79 -9.59
CA ARG A 113 -3.17 -5.78 -10.28
C ARG A 113 -4.66 -6.02 -10.06
N ASP A 114 -5.13 -7.25 -10.27
CA ASP A 114 -6.56 -7.58 -10.18
C ASP A 114 -7.09 -7.42 -8.75
N GLU A 115 -6.27 -7.70 -7.73
CA GLU A 115 -6.57 -7.46 -6.32
C GLU A 115 -6.68 -5.97 -6.01
N ALA A 116 -5.79 -5.13 -6.56
CA ALA A 116 -5.86 -3.69 -6.44
C ALA A 116 -7.15 -3.11 -7.07
N VAL A 117 -7.51 -3.58 -8.27
CA VAL A 117 -8.74 -3.16 -8.96
C VAL A 117 -9.98 -3.54 -8.14
N ARG A 118 -10.00 -4.75 -7.56
CA ARG A 118 -11.15 -5.23 -6.78
C ARG A 118 -11.48 -4.36 -5.57
N VAL A 119 -10.49 -3.68 -5.01
CA VAL A 119 -10.65 -2.80 -3.85
C VAL A 119 -10.87 -1.33 -4.24
N GLY A 120 -11.06 -1.05 -5.53
CA GLY A 120 -11.44 0.26 -6.04
C GLY A 120 -10.30 1.15 -6.54
N ALA A 121 -9.06 0.64 -6.59
CA ALA A 121 -7.99 1.33 -7.30
C ALA A 121 -8.14 1.16 -8.82
N ASP A 122 -7.46 2.00 -9.62
CA ASP A 122 -7.43 1.83 -11.08
C ASP A 122 -6.50 0.69 -11.49
N GLY A 123 -5.54 0.32 -10.64
CA GLY A 123 -4.69 -0.84 -10.79
C GLY A 123 -3.44 -0.81 -9.90
N ALA A 124 -2.52 -1.73 -10.19
CA ALA A 124 -1.18 -1.73 -9.63
C ALA A 124 -0.15 -2.21 -10.66
N ILE A 125 1.08 -1.68 -10.58
CA ILE A 125 2.25 -2.17 -11.31
C ILE A 125 3.17 -2.87 -10.31
N THR A 126 3.54 -4.12 -10.61
CA THR A 126 4.53 -4.86 -9.82
C THR A 126 5.85 -4.85 -10.56
N MET A 127 6.90 -4.37 -9.90
CA MET A 127 8.27 -4.34 -10.43
C MET A 127 9.19 -5.14 -9.52
N ALA A 128 10.19 -5.80 -10.10
CA ALA A 128 11.23 -6.52 -9.38
C ALA A 128 12.60 -5.92 -9.71
N LEU A 129 13.51 -5.86 -8.74
CA LEU A 129 14.91 -5.58 -9.04
C LEU A 129 15.63 -6.90 -9.35
N LEU A 130 16.01 -7.08 -10.62
CA LEU A 130 16.70 -8.26 -11.12
C LEU A 130 17.93 -7.87 -11.94
N ASP A 131 19.08 -8.45 -11.62
CA ASP A 131 20.37 -8.12 -12.23
C ASP A 131 20.66 -6.60 -12.23
N GLY A 132 20.30 -5.92 -11.14
CA GLY A 132 20.43 -4.46 -11.00
C GLY A 132 19.46 -3.61 -11.85
N ARG A 133 18.44 -4.23 -12.47
CA ARG A 133 17.44 -3.55 -13.30
C ARG A 133 16.07 -3.64 -12.66
N LEU A 134 15.31 -2.55 -12.70
CA LEU A 134 13.92 -2.57 -12.29
C LEU A 134 13.11 -3.06 -13.49
N VAL A 135 12.44 -4.19 -13.35
CA VAL A 135 11.71 -4.84 -14.45
C VAL A 135 10.27 -5.14 -14.06
N VAL A 136 9.36 -5.09 -15.02
CA VAL A 136 7.96 -5.48 -14.86
C VAL A 136 7.81 -6.93 -15.35
N PRO A 137 7.48 -7.91 -14.48
CA PRO A 137 7.18 -9.27 -14.91
C PRO A 137 5.84 -9.37 -15.68
N PRO A 138 5.59 -10.45 -16.45
CA PRO A 138 6.41 -11.66 -16.60
C PRO A 138 7.45 -11.58 -17.72
N ASP A 139 7.33 -10.62 -18.64
CA ASP A 139 8.28 -10.44 -19.76
C ASP A 139 9.57 -9.73 -19.34
N ASN A 140 9.66 -9.31 -18.07
CA ASN A 140 10.77 -8.58 -17.49
C ASN A 140 11.12 -7.32 -18.28
N LYS A 141 10.08 -6.59 -18.72
CA LYS A 141 10.25 -5.31 -19.41
C LYS A 141 10.99 -4.33 -18.50
N ASP A 142 12.10 -3.78 -18.99
CA ASP A 142 12.91 -2.83 -18.23
C ASP A 142 12.17 -1.50 -18.08
N VAL A 143 12.05 -1.00 -16.85
CA VAL A 143 11.39 0.28 -16.57
C VAL A 143 12.15 1.41 -17.26
N ARG A 144 13.46 1.31 -17.45
CA ARG A 144 14.28 2.32 -18.16
C ARG A 144 13.89 2.49 -19.62
N ASP A 145 13.33 1.45 -20.24
CA ASP A 145 12.85 1.52 -21.62
C ASP A 145 11.47 2.21 -21.70
N MET A 146 10.74 2.25 -20.58
CA MET A 146 9.46 2.97 -20.46
C MET A 146 9.70 4.43 -20.05
N SER A 147 10.53 4.65 -19.02
CA SER A 147 11.00 5.96 -18.56
C SER A 147 12.30 5.81 -17.77
N ARG A 148 13.37 6.46 -18.24
CA ARG A 148 14.65 6.53 -17.52
C ARG A 148 14.57 7.40 -16.27
N GLU A 149 13.77 8.46 -16.34
CA GLU A 149 13.57 9.38 -15.21
C GLU A 149 12.86 8.65 -14.07
N GLU A 150 11.79 7.92 -14.38
CA GLU A 150 11.04 7.17 -13.38
C GLU A 150 11.84 6.00 -12.80
N ASP A 151 12.61 5.26 -13.60
CA ASP A 151 13.53 4.23 -13.06
C ASP A 151 14.52 4.83 -12.06
N SER A 152 15.12 5.97 -12.40
CA SER A 152 16.09 6.66 -11.54
C SER A 152 15.42 7.18 -10.27
N ARG A 153 14.22 7.77 -10.39
CA ARG A 153 13.43 8.29 -9.28
C ARG A 153 13.04 7.18 -8.30
N LEU A 154 12.49 6.07 -8.81
CA LEU A 154 12.08 4.93 -8.00
C LEU A 154 13.28 4.28 -7.30
N LYS A 155 14.40 4.07 -8.01
CA LYS A 155 15.62 3.54 -7.39
C LYS A 155 16.19 4.47 -6.32
N GLY A 156 16.21 5.78 -6.58
CA GLY A 156 16.69 6.77 -5.61
C GLY A 156 15.81 6.87 -4.37
N LEU A 157 14.49 6.77 -4.53
CA LEU A 157 13.53 6.90 -3.43
C LEU A 157 13.47 5.65 -2.56
N PHE A 158 13.46 4.46 -3.16
CA PHE A 158 13.27 3.21 -2.43
C PHE A 158 14.57 2.47 -2.12
N GLY A 159 15.65 2.72 -2.87
CA GLY A 159 16.92 1.99 -2.73
C GLY A 159 16.77 0.46 -2.80
N PRO A 160 16.01 -0.09 -3.77
CA PRO A 160 15.75 -1.53 -3.81
C PRO A 160 17.05 -2.33 -3.99
N ALA A 161 17.09 -3.50 -3.38
CA ALA A 161 18.14 -4.51 -3.56
C ALA A 161 17.66 -5.68 -4.43
N GLU A 162 18.59 -6.55 -4.82
CA GLU A 162 18.30 -7.71 -5.68
C GLU A 162 17.18 -8.57 -5.08
N LYS A 163 16.18 -8.93 -5.91
CA LYS A 163 14.95 -9.66 -5.53
C LYS A 163 13.97 -8.89 -4.64
N ASP A 164 14.16 -7.59 -4.46
CA ASP A 164 13.11 -6.74 -3.90
C ASP A 164 12.01 -6.49 -4.92
N LEU A 165 10.81 -6.19 -4.41
CA LEU A 165 9.67 -5.74 -5.22
C LEU A 165 9.35 -4.29 -4.91
N LEU A 166 8.95 -3.55 -5.95
CA LEU A 166 8.25 -2.28 -5.84
C LEU A 166 6.85 -2.46 -6.42
N ILE A 167 5.83 -2.33 -5.56
CA ILE A 167 4.43 -2.37 -5.98
C ILE A 167 3.89 -0.95 -5.96
N VAL A 168 3.47 -0.45 -7.12
CA VAL A 168 2.90 0.88 -7.28
C VAL A 168 1.41 0.75 -7.55
N GLY A 169 0.59 1.05 -6.54
CA GLY A 169 -0.85 1.21 -6.72
C GLY A 169 -1.16 2.59 -7.25
N PHE A 170 -2.18 2.71 -8.10
CA PHE A 170 -2.59 3.98 -8.69
C PHE A 170 -4.11 4.12 -8.77
N ALA A 171 -4.61 5.33 -8.56
CA ALA A 171 -6.03 5.65 -8.54
C ALA A 171 -6.28 7.16 -8.80
N SER A 172 -7.54 7.58 -8.71
CA SER A 172 -7.94 9.00 -8.74
C SER A 172 -7.45 9.80 -7.52
N ASP A 173 -7.21 9.16 -6.38
CA ASP A 173 -6.63 9.78 -5.18
C ASP A 173 -5.60 8.88 -4.49
N SER A 174 -4.70 9.47 -3.70
CA SER A 174 -3.58 8.75 -3.09
C SER A 174 -3.99 7.73 -2.02
N ARG A 175 -5.16 7.89 -1.36
CA ARG A 175 -5.63 6.93 -0.36
C ARG A 175 -6.18 5.67 -1.02
N LEU A 176 -6.94 5.80 -2.11
CA LEU A 176 -7.33 4.65 -2.93
C LEU A 176 -6.10 3.96 -3.54
N ALA A 177 -5.12 4.73 -4.01
CA ALA A 177 -3.87 4.18 -4.52
C ALA A 177 -3.10 3.38 -3.45
N LEU A 178 -3.03 3.88 -2.21
CA LEU A 178 -2.46 3.17 -1.07
C LEU A 178 -3.21 1.85 -0.81
N VAL A 179 -4.55 1.89 -0.73
CA VAL A 179 -5.36 0.69 -0.47
C VAL A 179 -5.16 -0.35 -1.59
N GLY A 180 -5.11 0.09 -2.85
CA GLY A 180 -4.78 -0.77 -3.99
C GLY A 180 -3.40 -1.41 -3.88
N ALA A 181 -2.38 -0.62 -3.56
CA ALA A 181 -1.01 -1.14 -3.37
C ALA A 181 -0.96 -2.17 -2.23
N LEU A 182 -1.64 -1.93 -1.11
CA LEU A 182 -1.69 -2.86 0.01
C LEU A 182 -2.46 -4.15 -0.31
N ALA A 183 -3.51 -4.08 -1.13
CA ALA A 183 -4.23 -5.26 -1.61
C ALA A 183 -3.31 -6.15 -2.45
N ALA A 184 -2.54 -5.55 -3.36
CA ALA A 184 -1.51 -6.22 -4.14
C ALA A 184 -0.41 -6.84 -3.25
N VAL A 185 0.07 -6.13 -2.23
CA VAL A 185 1.04 -6.69 -1.28
C VAL A 185 0.48 -7.92 -0.55
N LEU A 186 -0.77 -7.85 -0.09
CA LEU A 186 -1.41 -8.95 0.64
C LEU A 186 -1.73 -10.16 -0.27
N SER A 187 -1.80 -9.99 -1.59
CA SER A 187 -2.02 -11.11 -2.52
C SER A 187 -0.79 -11.98 -2.70
N LEU A 188 0.41 -11.43 -2.47
CA LEU A 188 1.67 -12.17 -2.49
C LEU A 188 1.82 -13.16 -1.34
N ALA A 189 1.15 -12.91 -0.21
CA ALA A 189 1.24 -13.74 0.99
C ALA A 189 0.36 -15.01 0.94
N ARG A 190 -0.25 -15.31 -0.21
CA ARG A 190 -1.25 -16.37 -0.38
C ARG A 190 -0.92 -17.34 -1.50
#